data_AF-A0A349YN67-F1
#
_entry.id   AF-A0A349YN67-F1
#
_cell.length_a   1.000
_cell.length_b   1.000
_cell.length_c   1.000
_cell.angle_alpha   90.00
_cell.angle_beta   90.00
_cell.angle_gamma   90.00
#
_symmetry.space_group_name_H-M   'P 1'
#
loop_
_entity.id
_entity.type
_entity.pdbx_description
1 polymer ?
#
loop_
_entity_poly.entity_id
_entity_poly.type
_entity_poly.pdbx_seq_one_letter_code
_entity_poly.pdbx_strand_id
1 'polypeptide(L)'
;MKKMLVLDIDGTCINDNYEVSKELEQTVARIKQDNLVYIATGRSLSDAYQIYKTFDLDNNIICHNGGLVYDLKNSKAMFKKCIAQADEILKFLFQHEKEYAIDNIVLSRENETYLLSNENQYLQGIMVEKELPYFYEGRDLEQICDIQRIIISISPEYCNKVKEIIMANYQDIIVCGWKGREDIIDISVGKVNKWDAIKIIAEENHIEEKDIIAIGDAGTDIELIKNSGIGVCMLNGVKEAKDVADYVTAYDNNENGVYQFLTEHYDDLFNGETQEYRSCTYIEKLHMNFNGVNGHQSGADTDGCIELCCLSLAPGVKLEDSPETSIQNIIAERNRIMEESKQSTYLTTCAKCPFFNPMKSKDDGHVHFVNINMYPAPCQSKCIYCVVHSSDSGKFDYSRNGKAYENMFSAIECALKSGIIAPDALWQVASGEVTIHPFKERIYELMADKTSKFLTNCFKFDEELATILERNPKAVINLSIDAGTVETWFKVKGVNNFDTVLQNLNRYSSKCSNPEQITLKYIVLPGVNDNLEDYQALAQIMKSLHIKELIISRDNRLRFEKMILEHEMQIEWKGNKKKNTTDIAIEILQDTMQKAGIKTSFGEFWPDECKD
;
A
#
# COMPACT_ATOMS: atom_id res chain seq x y z
N MET A 1 -11.42 -4.75 -11.92
CA MET A 1 -11.66 -6.05 -12.58
C MET A 1 -10.80 -7.08 -11.86
N LYS A 2 -11.30 -8.30 -11.68
CA LYS A 2 -10.56 -9.37 -10.97
C LYS A 2 -9.47 -9.93 -11.89
N LYS A 3 -8.22 -10.00 -11.43
CA LYS A 3 -7.12 -10.67 -12.14
C LYS A 3 -6.96 -12.12 -11.67
N MET A 4 -6.26 -12.93 -12.47
CA MET A 4 -5.85 -14.29 -12.11
C MET A 4 -4.33 -14.38 -12.09
N LEU A 5 -3.74 -14.67 -10.94
CA LEU A 5 -2.33 -15.01 -10.79
C LEU A 5 -2.15 -16.53 -10.86
N VAL A 6 -1.29 -17.01 -11.75
CA VAL A 6 -0.94 -18.42 -11.91
C VAL A 6 0.52 -18.61 -11.56
N LEU A 7 0.80 -19.50 -10.61
CA LEU A 7 2.13 -19.75 -10.08
C LEU A 7 2.57 -21.18 -10.37
N ASP A 8 3.75 -21.34 -10.97
CA ASP A 8 4.48 -22.60 -10.90
C ASP A 8 5.15 -22.79 -9.51
N ILE A 9 5.51 -24.03 -9.16
CA ILE A 9 6.17 -24.38 -7.90
C ILE A 9 7.69 -24.45 -8.06
N ASP A 10 8.19 -25.48 -8.74
CA ASP A 10 9.59 -25.89 -8.72
C ASP A 10 10.46 -24.93 -9.53
N GLY A 11 11.45 -24.29 -8.91
CA GLY A 11 12.23 -23.25 -9.59
C GLY A 11 11.51 -21.91 -9.69
N THR A 12 10.31 -21.79 -9.10
CA THR A 12 9.49 -20.57 -9.09
C THR A 12 9.16 -20.13 -7.66
N CYS A 13 8.21 -20.78 -6.99
CA CYS A 13 7.74 -20.38 -5.65
C CYS A 13 8.57 -20.93 -4.49
N ILE A 14 9.29 -22.04 -4.71
CA ILE A 14 10.12 -22.68 -3.67
C ILE A 14 11.61 -22.48 -3.93
N ASN A 15 12.37 -22.35 -2.84
CA ASN A 15 13.83 -22.38 -2.89
C ASN A 15 14.37 -23.81 -3.05
N ASP A 16 15.70 -23.97 -3.19
CA ASP A 16 16.34 -25.28 -3.30
C ASP A 16 16.24 -26.14 -2.01
N ASN A 17 15.74 -25.58 -0.90
CA ASN A 17 15.37 -26.32 0.32
C ASN A 17 13.89 -26.77 0.33
N TYR A 18 13.15 -26.57 -0.77
CA TYR A 18 11.73 -26.89 -0.92
C TYR A 18 10.79 -26.07 -0.02
N GLU A 19 11.21 -24.88 0.39
CA GLU A 19 10.45 -23.99 1.27
C GLU A 19 9.89 -22.78 0.53
N VAL A 20 8.70 -22.34 0.95
CA VAL A 20 8.11 -21.05 0.57
C VAL A 20 8.44 -20.03 1.65
N SER A 21 8.86 -18.84 1.26
CA SER A 21 9.15 -17.76 2.22
C SER A 21 7.87 -17.18 2.83
N LYS A 22 7.99 -16.66 4.05
CA LYS A 22 6.87 -16.02 4.77
C LYS A 22 6.39 -14.76 4.04
N GLU A 23 7.30 -14.07 3.38
CA GLU A 23 7.03 -12.88 2.59
C GLU A 23 6.17 -13.22 1.35
N LEU A 24 6.49 -14.31 0.65
CA LEU A 24 5.69 -14.77 -0.49
C LEU A 24 4.31 -15.26 -0.04
N GLU A 25 4.23 -16.02 1.06
CA GLU A 25 2.97 -16.45 1.67
C GLU A 25 2.05 -15.26 1.97
N GLN A 26 2.56 -14.23 2.64
CA GLN A 26 1.81 -13.01 2.96
C GLN A 26 1.39 -12.22 1.72
N THR A 27 2.24 -12.18 0.69
CA THR A 27 1.96 -11.48 -0.56
C THR A 27 0.83 -12.17 -1.32
N VAL A 28 0.86 -13.50 -1.41
CA VAL A 28 -0.24 -14.29 -1.99
C VAL A 28 -1.53 -14.09 -1.19
N ALA A 29 -1.46 -14.08 0.14
CA ALA A 29 -2.62 -13.82 0.99
C ALA A 29 -3.24 -12.43 0.72
N ARG A 30 -2.42 -11.39 0.49
CA ARG A 30 -2.89 -10.06 0.10
C ARG A 30 -3.57 -10.08 -1.26
N ILE A 31 -2.95 -10.69 -2.28
CA ILE A 31 -3.49 -10.74 -3.64
C ILE A 31 -4.84 -11.45 -3.68
N LYS A 32 -5.00 -12.53 -2.92
CA LYS A 32 -6.24 -13.32 -2.83
C LYS A 32 -7.46 -12.55 -2.31
N GLN A 33 -7.28 -11.42 -1.63
CA GLN A 33 -8.39 -10.63 -1.11
C GLN A 33 -9.30 -10.14 -2.25
N ASP A 34 -8.69 -9.73 -3.36
CA ASP A 34 -9.40 -9.14 -4.50
C ASP A 34 -9.23 -9.93 -5.80
N ASN A 35 -8.27 -10.85 -5.89
CA ASN A 35 -7.89 -11.58 -7.10
C ASN A 35 -7.96 -13.11 -6.93
N LEU A 36 -7.86 -13.84 -8.04
CA LEU A 36 -7.73 -15.30 -8.02
C LEU A 36 -6.25 -15.70 -8.04
N VAL A 37 -5.89 -16.71 -7.27
CA VAL A 37 -4.53 -17.30 -7.29
C VAL A 37 -4.65 -18.80 -7.50
N TYR A 38 -3.91 -19.32 -8.48
CA TYR A 38 -3.90 -20.74 -8.84
C TYR A 38 -2.46 -21.27 -8.91
N ILE A 39 -2.29 -22.54 -8.57
CA ILE A 39 -1.04 -23.28 -8.77
C ILE A 39 -1.13 -24.10 -10.04
N ALA A 40 -0.12 -24.00 -10.90
CA ALA A 40 0.05 -24.88 -12.05
C ALA A 40 1.44 -25.51 -12.07
N THR A 41 1.51 -26.82 -11.82
CA THR A 41 2.76 -27.55 -11.55
C THR A 41 2.87 -28.87 -12.31
N GLY A 42 4.10 -29.36 -12.48
CA GLY A 42 4.39 -30.72 -12.93
C GLY A 42 4.17 -31.79 -11.86
N ARG A 43 4.10 -31.38 -10.58
CA ARG A 43 3.85 -32.26 -9.44
C ARG A 43 2.49 -32.95 -9.53
N SER A 44 2.34 -34.04 -8.79
CA SER A 44 1.04 -34.66 -8.50
C SER A 44 0.29 -33.86 -7.44
N LEU A 45 -0.95 -34.23 -7.15
CA LEU A 45 -1.68 -33.58 -6.06
C LEU A 45 -0.97 -33.76 -4.71
N SER A 46 -0.44 -34.95 -4.44
CA SER A 46 0.16 -35.32 -3.15
C SER A 46 1.38 -34.46 -2.81
N ASP A 47 2.32 -34.33 -3.74
CA ASP A 47 3.57 -33.56 -3.54
C ASP A 47 3.42 -32.05 -3.79
N ALA A 48 2.28 -31.59 -4.29
CA ALA A 48 1.93 -30.16 -4.38
C ALA A 48 1.11 -29.67 -3.17
N TYR A 49 0.48 -30.57 -2.42
CA TYR A 49 -0.54 -30.23 -1.42
C TYR A 49 -0.04 -29.29 -0.30
N GLN A 50 1.18 -29.50 0.19
CA GLN A 50 1.75 -28.66 1.26
C GLN A 50 1.95 -27.21 0.81
N ILE A 51 2.34 -26.98 -0.45
CA ILE A 51 2.49 -25.63 -1.01
C ILE A 51 1.13 -24.98 -1.21
N TYR A 52 0.18 -25.74 -1.74
CA TYR A 52 -1.22 -25.32 -1.88
C TYR A 52 -1.83 -24.88 -0.53
N LYS A 53 -1.55 -25.63 0.54
CA LYS A 53 -1.94 -25.27 1.91
C LYS A 53 -1.19 -24.07 2.47
N THR A 54 0.10 -23.94 2.17
CA THR A 54 0.90 -22.80 2.62
C THR A 54 0.33 -21.49 2.08
N PHE A 55 -0.16 -21.48 0.83
CA PHE A 55 -0.87 -20.34 0.25
C PHE A 55 -2.36 -20.24 0.65
N ASP A 56 -2.83 -21.13 1.54
CA ASP A 56 -4.21 -21.18 2.06
C ASP A 56 -5.27 -21.25 0.94
N LEU A 57 -4.96 -21.92 -0.16
CA LEU A 57 -5.84 -21.97 -1.33
C LEU A 57 -7.06 -22.88 -1.07
N ASP A 58 -8.21 -22.55 -1.65
CA ASP A 58 -9.47 -23.28 -1.51
C ASP A 58 -10.18 -23.55 -2.86
N ASN A 59 -9.42 -23.46 -3.95
CA ASN A 59 -9.86 -23.60 -5.33
C ASN A 59 -9.21 -24.80 -6.05
N ASN A 60 -9.27 -24.83 -7.38
CA ASN A 60 -8.70 -25.92 -8.16
C ASN A 60 -7.17 -25.87 -8.18
N ILE A 61 -6.52 -27.02 -8.33
CA ILE A 61 -5.09 -27.12 -8.60
C ILE A 61 -4.83 -27.80 -9.94
N ILE A 62 -3.80 -27.32 -10.66
CA ILE A 62 -3.36 -27.90 -11.92
C ILE A 62 -2.08 -28.69 -11.67
N CYS A 63 -2.14 -30.00 -11.89
CA CYS A 63 -1.07 -30.95 -11.67
C CYS A 63 -0.63 -31.60 -13.00
N HIS A 64 0.49 -32.34 -12.97
CA HIS A 64 0.99 -33.10 -14.11
C HIS A 64 1.15 -32.26 -15.39
N ASN A 65 1.62 -31.01 -15.26
CA ASN A 65 1.81 -30.05 -16.36
C ASN A 65 0.51 -29.76 -17.16
N GLY A 66 -0.65 -29.78 -16.49
CA GLY A 66 -1.95 -29.61 -17.13
C GLY A 66 -2.67 -30.94 -17.43
N GLY A 67 -2.06 -32.08 -17.10
CA GLY A 67 -2.68 -33.39 -17.23
C GLY A 67 -3.81 -33.66 -16.23
N LEU A 68 -3.92 -32.86 -15.16
CA LEU A 68 -4.98 -32.97 -14.17
C LEU A 68 -5.39 -31.57 -13.70
N VAL A 69 -6.69 -31.28 -13.73
CA VAL A 69 -7.32 -30.17 -13.00
C VAL A 69 -8.19 -30.78 -11.93
N TYR A 70 -7.82 -30.58 -10.67
CA TYR A 70 -8.48 -31.22 -9.54
C TYR A 70 -9.16 -30.17 -8.65
N ASP A 71 -10.45 -30.37 -8.39
CA ASP A 71 -11.25 -29.60 -7.45
C ASP A 71 -11.16 -30.27 -6.07
N LEU A 72 -10.36 -29.68 -5.17
CA LEU A 72 -10.19 -30.19 -3.82
C LEU A 72 -11.47 -30.06 -2.98
N LYS A 73 -12.26 -29.00 -3.21
CA LYS A 73 -13.47 -28.71 -2.44
C LYS A 73 -14.53 -29.79 -2.66
N ASN A 74 -14.68 -30.25 -3.90
CA ASN A 74 -15.62 -31.30 -4.27
C ASN A 74 -14.97 -32.69 -4.40
N SER A 75 -13.65 -32.79 -4.15
CA SER A 75 -12.86 -34.02 -4.27
C SER A 75 -13.06 -34.72 -5.62
N LYS A 76 -12.91 -33.97 -6.73
CA LYS A 76 -13.20 -34.47 -8.07
C LYS A 76 -12.20 -33.94 -9.11
N ALA A 77 -11.77 -34.81 -10.03
CA ALA A 77 -11.09 -34.39 -11.24
C ALA A 77 -12.07 -33.70 -12.22
N MET A 78 -11.80 -32.43 -12.53
CA MET A 78 -12.55 -31.67 -13.55
C MET A 78 -12.07 -32.01 -14.95
N PHE A 79 -10.75 -32.17 -15.08
CA PHE A 79 -10.10 -32.66 -16.28
C PHE A 79 -9.00 -33.63 -15.86
N LYS A 80 -8.85 -34.73 -16.60
CA LYS A 80 -7.72 -35.64 -16.45
C LYS A 80 -7.32 -36.24 -17.80
N LYS A 81 -6.03 -36.41 -17.99
CA LYS A 81 -5.46 -37.17 -19.10
C LYS A 81 -4.54 -38.24 -18.56
N CYS A 82 -4.75 -39.47 -18.99
CA CYS A 82 -4.00 -40.62 -18.53
C CYS A 82 -2.91 -41.01 -19.54
N ILE A 83 -1.86 -41.66 -19.04
CA ILE A 83 -0.86 -42.34 -19.87
C ILE A 83 -1.55 -43.57 -20.48
N ALA A 84 -1.89 -43.49 -21.76
CA ALA A 84 -2.59 -44.57 -22.46
C ALA A 84 -1.83 -45.90 -22.46
N GLN A 85 -0.50 -45.83 -22.36
CA GLN A 85 0.42 -46.97 -22.41
C GLN A 85 0.95 -47.36 -21.01
N ALA A 86 0.25 -46.98 -19.94
CA ALA A 86 0.71 -47.19 -18.57
C ALA A 86 0.93 -48.68 -18.28
N ASP A 87 0.01 -49.55 -18.70
CA ASP A 87 0.08 -50.99 -18.47
C ASP A 87 1.31 -51.61 -19.15
N GLU A 88 1.62 -51.21 -20.38
CA GLU A 88 2.79 -51.69 -21.11
C GLU A 88 4.10 -51.19 -20.49
N ILE A 89 4.12 -49.94 -20.01
CA ILE A 89 5.28 -49.38 -19.29
C ILE A 89 5.48 -50.17 -17.99
N LEU A 90 4.43 -50.38 -17.20
CA LEU A 90 4.51 -51.12 -15.95
C LEU A 90 4.97 -52.56 -16.16
N LYS A 91 4.44 -53.26 -17.18
CA LYS A 91 4.90 -54.61 -17.56
C LYS A 91 6.40 -54.62 -17.89
N PHE A 92 6.88 -53.64 -18.65
CA PHE A 92 8.30 -53.51 -18.96
C PHE A 92 9.14 -53.31 -17.69
N LEU A 93 8.74 -52.38 -16.82
CA LEU A 93 9.45 -52.07 -15.58
C LEU A 93 9.51 -53.29 -14.65
N PHE A 94 8.39 -54.01 -14.45
CA PHE A 94 8.39 -55.22 -13.63
C PHE A 94 9.22 -56.35 -14.22
N GLN A 95 9.19 -56.52 -15.54
CA GLN A 95 10.00 -57.55 -16.20
C GLN A 95 11.50 -57.31 -16.02
N HIS A 96 11.94 -56.05 -15.93
CA HIS A 96 13.35 -55.67 -15.86
C HIS A 96 13.75 -55.09 -14.50
N GLU A 97 12.89 -55.24 -13.48
CA GLU A 97 13.07 -54.65 -12.15
C GLU A 97 14.43 -55.02 -11.53
N LYS A 98 14.80 -56.29 -11.60
CA LYS A 98 16.10 -56.79 -11.10
C LYS A 98 17.27 -56.43 -12.01
N GLU A 99 17.05 -56.38 -13.32
CA GLU A 99 18.11 -56.07 -14.30
C GLU A 99 18.58 -54.64 -14.12
N TYR A 100 17.64 -53.72 -13.95
CA TYR A 100 17.93 -52.29 -13.87
C TYR A 100 18.02 -51.77 -12.43
N ALA A 101 17.93 -52.65 -11.43
CA ALA A 101 17.91 -52.29 -10.01
C ALA A 101 16.91 -51.16 -9.73
N ILE A 102 15.64 -51.43 -10.06
CA ILE A 102 14.52 -50.53 -9.76
C ILE A 102 14.11 -50.80 -8.31
N ASP A 103 14.29 -49.80 -7.44
CA ASP A 103 13.99 -49.91 -6.03
C ASP A 103 12.51 -49.59 -5.75
N ASN A 104 11.96 -48.57 -6.44
CA ASN A 104 10.63 -48.02 -6.17
C ASN A 104 9.88 -47.66 -7.45
N ILE A 105 8.58 -47.95 -7.47
CA ILE A 105 7.64 -47.45 -8.48
C ILE A 105 6.47 -46.80 -7.74
N VAL A 106 6.23 -45.53 -8.03
CA VAL A 106 5.13 -44.73 -7.49
C VAL A 106 4.19 -44.33 -8.63
N LEU A 107 2.89 -44.54 -8.47
CA LEU A 107 1.88 -44.12 -9.44
C LEU A 107 0.98 -43.05 -8.85
N SER A 108 0.64 -42.04 -9.66
CA SER A 108 -0.37 -41.04 -9.32
C SER A 108 -1.62 -41.27 -10.15
N ARG A 109 -2.77 -41.31 -9.48
CA ARG A 109 -4.12 -41.39 -10.06
C ARG A 109 -5.04 -40.37 -9.41
N GLU A 110 -5.29 -39.24 -10.07
CA GLU A 110 -6.07 -38.13 -9.48
C GLU A 110 -5.50 -37.69 -8.11
N ASN A 111 -6.20 -37.98 -7.02
CA ASN A 111 -5.76 -37.73 -5.63
C ASN A 111 -5.17 -38.97 -4.94
N GLU A 112 -5.09 -40.10 -5.63
CA GLU A 112 -4.59 -41.38 -5.14
C GLU A 112 -3.09 -41.53 -5.45
N THR A 113 -2.34 -42.05 -4.49
CA THR A 113 -0.92 -42.42 -4.66
C THR A 113 -0.73 -43.90 -4.37
N TYR A 114 -0.14 -44.62 -5.33
CA TYR A 114 0.16 -46.05 -5.22
C TYR A 114 1.67 -46.26 -5.09
N LEU A 115 2.12 -46.84 -3.98
CA LEU A 115 3.50 -47.22 -3.74
C LEU A 115 3.64 -48.73 -3.95
N LEU A 116 4.22 -49.13 -5.09
CA LEU A 116 4.29 -50.55 -5.48
C LEU A 116 5.48 -51.28 -4.82
N SER A 117 6.46 -50.53 -4.33
CA SER A 117 7.53 -50.98 -3.42
C SER A 117 8.03 -49.81 -2.58
N ASN A 118 8.59 -50.08 -1.40
CA ASN A 118 8.86 -49.10 -0.35
C ASN A 118 10.33 -49.07 0.12
N GLU A 119 11.28 -49.42 -0.75
CA GLU A 119 12.69 -49.51 -0.39
C GLU A 119 13.36 -48.12 -0.24
N ASN A 120 12.80 -47.06 -0.84
CA ASN A 120 13.33 -45.69 -0.78
C ASN A 120 12.45 -44.80 0.11
N GLN A 121 12.86 -44.66 1.37
CA GLN A 121 12.16 -43.85 2.37
C GLN A 121 12.07 -42.36 2.02
N TYR A 122 13.02 -41.84 1.22
CA TYR A 122 12.96 -40.45 0.78
C TYR A 122 11.78 -40.22 -0.17
N LEU A 123 11.58 -41.10 -1.15
CA LEU A 123 10.44 -40.97 -2.07
C LEU A 123 9.11 -41.12 -1.32
N GLN A 124 9.04 -42.02 -0.35
CA GLN A 124 7.87 -42.14 0.51
C GLN A 124 7.60 -40.83 1.28
N GLY A 125 8.64 -40.19 1.83
CA GLY A 125 8.49 -38.95 2.59
C GLY A 125 7.98 -37.75 1.78
N ILE A 126 8.23 -37.72 0.47
CA ILE A 126 7.77 -36.63 -0.41
C ILE A 126 6.43 -36.96 -1.08
N MET A 127 6.23 -38.21 -1.49
CA MET A 127 5.07 -38.61 -2.28
C MET A 127 3.85 -38.95 -1.42
N VAL A 128 4.02 -39.20 -0.12
CA VAL A 128 2.92 -39.57 0.79
C VAL A 128 2.48 -38.37 1.61
N GLU A 129 1.39 -37.74 1.20
CA GLU A 129 0.71 -36.72 1.98
C GLU A 129 -0.30 -37.36 2.93
N LYS A 130 -0.09 -37.20 4.25
CA LYS A 130 -0.91 -37.84 5.29
C LYS A 130 -2.31 -37.25 5.39
N GLU A 131 -2.48 -36.01 4.95
CA GLU A 131 -3.77 -35.32 4.99
C GLU A 131 -4.65 -35.64 3.77
N LEU A 132 -4.11 -36.32 2.76
CA LEU A 132 -4.88 -36.85 1.64
C LEU A 132 -5.24 -38.33 1.92
N PRO A 133 -6.53 -38.71 1.85
CA PRO A 133 -6.99 -39.99 2.41
C PRO A 133 -6.74 -41.23 1.53
N TYR A 134 -6.07 -41.10 0.38
CA TYR A 134 -5.96 -42.18 -0.60
C TYR A 134 -4.51 -42.55 -0.92
N PHE A 135 -3.95 -43.39 -0.05
CA PHE A 135 -2.63 -43.99 -0.22
C PHE A 135 -2.73 -45.51 -0.19
N TYR A 136 -2.10 -46.16 -1.16
CA TYR A 136 -2.14 -47.61 -1.34
C TYR A 136 -0.72 -48.17 -1.41
N GLU A 137 -0.45 -49.22 -0.63
CA GLU A 137 0.80 -49.99 -0.71
C GLU A 137 0.54 -51.37 -1.30
N GLY A 138 1.39 -51.79 -2.23
CA GLY A 138 1.38 -53.14 -2.78
C GLY A 138 1.27 -53.20 -4.31
N ARG A 139 1.44 -54.41 -4.86
CA ARG A 139 1.54 -54.66 -6.30
C ARG A 139 0.25 -55.22 -6.93
N ASP A 140 -0.90 -55.01 -6.31
CA ASP A 140 -2.16 -55.50 -6.88
C ASP A 140 -2.58 -54.61 -8.07
N LEU A 141 -2.23 -55.05 -9.28
CA LEU A 141 -2.43 -54.29 -10.53
C LEU A 141 -3.85 -54.40 -11.08
N GLU A 142 -4.69 -55.31 -10.59
CA GLU A 142 -6.03 -55.55 -11.16
C GLU A 142 -6.98 -54.35 -10.97
N GLN A 143 -6.61 -53.37 -10.14
CA GLN A 143 -7.39 -52.17 -9.84
C GLN A 143 -6.74 -50.87 -10.31
N ILE A 144 -5.57 -50.94 -10.96
CA ILE A 144 -4.77 -49.76 -11.28
C ILE A 144 -4.99 -49.39 -12.75
N CYS A 145 -5.81 -48.37 -13.00
CA CYS A 145 -6.06 -47.79 -14.32
C CYS A 145 -5.98 -46.26 -14.24
N ASP A 146 -6.09 -45.56 -15.37
CA ASP A 146 -6.14 -44.09 -15.40
C ASP A 146 -4.92 -43.36 -14.77
N ILE A 147 -3.73 -43.93 -14.89
CA ILE A 147 -2.50 -43.36 -14.33
C ILE A 147 -2.09 -42.09 -15.08
N GLN A 148 -1.80 -40.99 -14.37
CA GLN A 148 -1.28 -39.75 -14.98
C GLN A 148 0.24 -39.57 -14.83
N ARG A 149 0.85 -40.21 -13.84
CA ARG A 149 2.31 -40.13 -13.58
C ARG A 149 2.86 -41.43 -13.00
N ILE A 150 4.07 -41.78 -13.40
CA ILE A 150 4.86 -42.92 -12.91
C ILE A 150 6.24 -42.39 -12.52
N ILE A 151 6.63 -42.54 -11.25
CA ILE A 151 7.96 -42.19 -10.76
C ILE A 151 8.70 -43.47 -10.40
N ILE A 152 9.97 -43.54 -10.79
CA ILE A 152 10.82 -44.70 -10.62
C ILE A 152 12.09 -44.28 -9.89
N SER A 153 12.41 -44.97 -8.79
CA SER A 153 13.75 -44.99 -8.19
C SER A 153 14.53 -46.13 -8.82
N ILE A 154 15.69 -45.83 -9.37
CA ILE A 154 16.50 -46.77 -10.14
C ILE A 154 17.98 -46.51 -9.85
N SER A 155 18.83 -47.53 -9.95
CA SER A 155 20.28 -47.32 -9.91
C SER A 155 20.73 -46.28 -10.95
N PRO A 156 21.54 -45.27 -10.57
CA PRO A 156 22.02 -44.22 -11.47
C PRO A 156 22.67 -44.74 -12.75
N GLU A 157 23.34 -45.89 -12.70
CA GLU A 157 24.00 -46.53 -13.85
C GLU A 157 23.01 -46.82 -15.00
N TYR A 158 21.76 -47.15 -14.68
CA TYR A 158 20.74 -47.54 -15.65
C TYR A 158 19.75 -46.42 -15.99
N CYS A 159 19.72 -45.34 -15.22
CA CYS A 159 18.72 -44.28 -15.33
C CYS A 159 18.59 -43.72 -16.76
N ASN A 160 19.70 -43.29 -17.37
CA ASN A 160 19.69 -42.73 -18.73
C ASN A 160 19.29 -43.78 -19.79
N LYS A 161 19.81 -45.01 -19.67
CA LYS A 161 19.47 -46.11 -20.56
C LYS A 161 17.96 -46.40 -20.55
N VAL A 162 17.36 -46.45 -19.36
CA VAL A 162 15.92 -46.73 -19.22
C VAL A 162 15.08 -45.56 -19.73
N LYS A 163 15.48 -44.29 -19.49
CA LYS A 163 14.82 -43.12 -20.10
C LYS A 163 14.79 -43.21 -21.61
N GLU A 164 15.93 -43.51 -22.24
CA GLU A 164 16.03 -43.66 -23.70
C GLU A 164 15.15 -44.79 -24.23
N ILE A 165 15.13 -45.96 -23.56
CA ILE A 165 14.26 -47.07 -23.94
C ILE A 165 12.79 -46.66 -23.88
N ILE A 166 12.37 -45.99 -22.81
CA ILE A 166 10.99 -45.56 -22.62
C ILE A 166 10.60 -44.55 -23.72
N MET A 167 11.44 -43.54 -23.95
CA MET A 167 11.21 -42.51 -24.97
C MET A 167 11.19 -43.09 -26.40
N ALA A 168 11.91 -44.18 -26.66
CA ALA A 168 11.93 -44.82 -27.97
C ALA A 168 10.70 -45.71 -28.24
N ASN A 169 10.10 -46.30 -27.19
CA ASN A 169 9.05 -47.31 -27.33
C ASN A 169 7.64 -46.79 -27.01
N TYR A 170 7.52 -45.71 -26.25
CA TYR A 170 6.24 -45.14 -25.84
C TYR A 170 6.11 -43.70 -26.33
N GLN A 171 4.89 -43.31 -26.67
CA GLN A 171 4.57 -42.01 -27.26
C GLN A 171 3.65 -41.23 -26.32
N ASP A 172 3.47 -39.94 -26.58
CA ASP A 172 2.53 -39.09 -25.83
C ASP A 172 2.76 -39.06 -24.32
N ILE A 173 4.02 -39.19 -23.93
CA ILE A 173 4.53 -39.09 -22.56
C ILE A 173 5.67 -38.08 -22.49
N ILE A 174 5.92 -37.54 -21.30
CA ILE A 174 7.10 -36.75 -20.99
C ILE A 174 7.94 -37.57 -20.03
N VAL A 175 9.24 -37.71 -20.32
CA VAL A 175 10.18 -38.46 -19.49
C VAL A 175 11.29 -37.51 -19.05
N CYS A 176 11.42 -37.28 -17.74
CA CYS A 176 12.44 -36.41 -17.17
C CYS A 176 13.10 -37.02 -15.92
N GLY A 177 14.10 -36.33 -15.38
CA GLY A 177 14.66 -36.60 -14.06
C GLY A 177 14.47 -35.40 -13.15
N TRP A 178 14.65 -35.60 -11.86
CA TRP A 178 14.61 -34.49 -10.90
C TRP A 178 15.97 -33.81 -10.82
N LYS A 179 15.96 -32.49 -10.61
CA LYS A 179 17.18 -31.69 -10.44
C LYS A 179 18.00 -32.26 -9.27
N GLY A 180 19.29 -32.53 -9.51
CA GLY A 180 20.19 -33.10 -8.52
C GLY A 180 19.99 -34.58 -8.21
N ARG A 181 19.14 -35.30 -8.96
CA ARG A 181 18.86 -36.73 -8.77
C ARG A 181 19.14 -37.52 -10.03
N GLU A 182 20.17 -38.36 -9.97
CA GLU A 182 20.57 -39.25 -11.06
C GLU A 182 19.85 -40.62 -11.00
N ASP A 183 19.13 -40.89 -9.92
CA ASP A 183 18.43 -42.14 -9.61
C ASP A 183 16.91 -42.05 -9.82
N ILE A 184 16.39 -40.95 -10.37
CA ILE A 184 14.95 -40.73 -10.58
C ILE A 184 14.60 -40.62 -12.06
N ILE A 185 13.58 -41.41 -12.45
CA ILE A 185 12.84 -41.26 -13.71
C ILE A 185 11.41 -40.85 -13.39
N ASP A 186 10.96 -39.78 -14.02
CA ASP A 186 9.61 -39.24 -13.88
C ASP A 186 8.92 -39.27 -15.24
N ILE A 187 7.85 -40.04 -15.33
CA ILE A 187 7.07 -40.24 -16.55
C ILE A 187 5.71 -39.63 -16.31
N SER A 188 5.39 -38.55 -17.00
CA SER A 188 4.07 -37.92 -16.94
C SER A 188 3.35 -38.06 -18.27
N VAL A 189 2.03 -37.89 -18.23
CA VAL A 189 1.22 -37.76 -19.44
C VAL A 189 1.75 -36.61 -20.32
N GLY A 190 1.82 -36.83 -21.64
CA GLY A 190 2.25 -35.87 -22.64
C GLY A 190 1.10 -35.32 -23.48
N LYS A 191 1.42 -34.44 -24.42
CA LYS A 191 0.45 -33.67 -25.22
C LYS A 191 -0.59 -32.96 -24.30
N VAL A 192 -0.09 -32.37 -23.23
CA VAL A 192 -0.81 -31.49 -22.29
C VAL A 192 0.08 -30.29 -22.03
N ASN A 193 -0.52 -29.17 -21.66
CA ASN A 193 0.22 -28.01 -21.20
C ASN A 193 -0.60 -27.29 -20.13
N LYS A 194 0.09 -26.49 -19.30
CA LYS A 194 -0.53 -25.74 -18.20
C LYS A 194 -1.52 -24.69 -18.70
N TRP A 195 -1.30 -24.11 -19.88
CA TRP A 195 -2.15 -23.08 -20.46
C TRP A 195 -3.56 -23.58 -20.78
N ASP A 196 -3.70 -24.73 -21.45
CA ASP A 196 -5.00 -25.33 -21.77
C ASP A 196 -5.81 -25.64 -20.50
N ALA A 197 -5.14 -26.07 -19.43
CA ALA A 197 -5.77 -26.31 -18.14
C ALA A 197 -6.24 -24.99 -17.48
N ILE A 198 -5.43 -23.93 -17.55
CA ILE A 198 -5.80 -22.60 -17.04
C ILE A 198 -6.95 -22.00 -17.85
N LYS A 199 -7.01 -22.22 -19.16
CA LYS A 199 -8.14 -21.77 -19.99
C LYS A 199 -9.48 -22.28 -19.51
N ILE A 200 -9.55 -23.58 -19.17
CA ILE A 200 -10.77 -24.19 -18.61
C ILE A 200 -11.21 -23.43 -17.35
N ILE A 201 -10.28 -23.15 -16.45
CA ILE A 201 -10.55 -22.45 -15.19
C ILE A 201 -10.91 -20.98 -15.43
N ALA A 202 -10.22 -20.29 -16.35
CA ALA A 202 -10.46 -18.90 -16.67
C ALA A 202 -11.87 -18.70 -17.28
N GLU A 203 -12.31 -19.59 -18.17
CA GLU A 203 -13.66 -19.58 -18.74
C GLU A 203 -14.73 -19.73 -17.66
N GLU A 204 -14.57 -20.67 -16.73
CA GLU A 204 -15.49 -20.88 -15.60
C GLU A 204 -15.57 -19.68 -14.65
N ASN A 205 -14.48 -18.92 -14.52
CA ASN A 205 -14.39 -17.74 -13.65
C ASN A 205 -14.63 -16.42 -14.38
N HIS A 206 -14.98 -16.45 -15.67
CA HIS A 206 -15.18 -15.28 -16.51
C HIS A 206 -13.96 -14.32 -16.54
N ILE A 207 -12.75 -14.89 -16.59
CA ILE A 207 -11.49 -14.15 -16.70
C ILE A 207 -11.02 -14.19 -18.16
N GLU A 208 -10.74 -13.02 -18.74
CA GLU A 208 -10.16 -12.91 -20.07
C GLU A 208 -8.66 -13.21 -20.04
N GLU A 209 -8.08 -13.70 -21.15
CA GLU A 209 -6.65 -14.02 -21.25
C GLU A 209 -5.75 -12.83 -20.83
N LYS A 210 -6.13 -11.60 -21.20
CA LYS A 210 -5.43 -10.35 -20.85
C LYS A 210 -5.39 -10.05 -19.33
N ASP A 211 -6.25 -10.71 -18.55
CA ASP A 211 -6.37 -10.55 -17.11
C ASP A 211 -5.68 -11.67 -16.32
N ILE A 212 -4.94 -12.54 -17.03
CA ILE A 212 -4.12 -13.62 -16.45
C ILE A 212 -2.67 -13.16 -16.36
N ILE A 213 -2.08 -13.30 -15.18
CA ILE A 213 -0.66 -13.10 -14.90
C ILE A 213 -0.08 -14.47 -14.57
N ALA A 214 0.97 -14.90 -15.27
CA ALA A 214 1.61 -16.18 -15.04
C ALA A 214 3.10 -16.04 -14.75
N ILE A 215 3.59 -16.80 -13.77
CA ILE A 215 5.00 -16.81 -13.36
C ILE A 215 5.52 -18.26 -13.38
N GLY A 216 6.61 -18.51 -14.11
CA GLY A 216 7.25 -19.82 -14.22
C GLY A 216 8.72 -19.74 -14.65
N ASP A 217 9.38 -20.90 -14.79
CA ASP A 217 10.82 -20.97 -15.10
C ASP A 217 11.16 -22.00 -16.19
N ALA A 218 10.32 -23.01 -16.40
CA ALA A 218 10.67 -24.20 -17.17
C ALA A 218 10.07 -24.19 -18.58
N GLY A 219 10.57 -25.12 -19.41
CA GLY A 219 10.02 -25.33 -20.76
C GLY A 219 8.53 -25.70 -20.79
N THR A 220 8.03 -26.29 -19.71
CA THR A 220 6.60 -26.60 -19.51
C THR A 220 5.73 -25.36 -19.28
N ASP A 221 6.34 -24.22 -18.96
CA ASP A 221 5.67 -22.96 -18.68
C ASP A 221 5.59 -22.04 -19.90
N ILE A 222 6.32 -22.34 -20.98
CA ILE A 222 6.42 -21.48 -22.18
C ILE A 222 5.05 -21.06 -22.71
N GLU A 223 4.14 -22.02 -22.94
CA GLU A 223 2.80 -21.70 -23.46
C GLU A 223 1.92 -21.00 -22.41
N LEU A 224 2.15 -21.22 -21.12
CA LEU A 224 1.45 -20.50 -20.05
C LEU A 224 1.90 -19.03 -20.02
N ILE A 225 3.21 -18.79 -19.95
CA ILE A 225 3.83 -17.46 -19.95
C ILE A 225 3.43 -16.68 -21.20
N LYS A 226 3.61 -17.27 -22.39
CA LYS A 226 3.41 -16.60 -23.67
C LYS A 226 1.97 -16.15 -23.93
N ASN A 227 0.99 -16.93 -23.47
CA ASN A 227 -0.41 -16.69 -23.79
C ASN A 227 -1.17 -15.96 -22.68
N SER A 228 -0.58 -15.82 -21.49
CA SER A 228 -1.10 -14.95 -20.43
C SER A 228 -1.02 -13.48 -20.83
N GLY A 229 -1.92 -12.66 -20.29
CA GLY A 229 -1.90 -11.21 -20.48
C GLY A 229 -0.61 -10.55 -19.98
N ILE A 230 -0.03 -11.11 -18.91
CA ILE A 230 1.33 -10.80 -18.47
C ILE A 230 2.05 -12.10 -18.14
N GLY A 231 3.05 -12.45 -18.94
CA GLY A 231 3.93 -13.59 -18.74
C GLY A 231 5.26 -13.20 -18.09
N VAL A 232 5.65 -13.91 -17.04
CA VAL A 232 6.87 -13.63 -16.27
C VAL A 232 7.73 -14.89 -16.20
N CYS A 233 9.00 -14.76 -16.57
CA CYS A 233 9.98 -15.83 -16.42
C CYS A 233 10.95 -15.53 -15.27
N MET A 234 11.21 -16.52 -14.42
CA MET A 234 12.19 -16.41 -13.34
C MET A 234 13.63 -16.24 -13.87
N LEU A 235 14.49 -15.59 -13.09
CA LEU A 235 15.92 -15.40 -13.44
C LEU A 235 16.64 -16.73 -13.71
N ASN A 236 16.31 -17.79 -12.96
CA ASN A 236 16.84 -19.14 -13.16
C ASN A 236 16.19 -19.91 -14.32
N GLY A 237 15.19 -19.33 -14.98
CA GLY A 237 14.42 -20.01 -16.03
C GLY A 237 15.20 -20.27 -17.32
N VAL A 238 14.68 -21.21 -18.11
CA VAL A 238 15.26 -21.60 -19.41
C VAL A 238 15.19 -20.46 -20.42
N LYS A 239 16.12 -20.45 -21.38
CA LYS A 239 16.23 -19.36 -22.36
C LYS A 239 14.93 -19.18 -23.15
N GLU A 240 14.31 -20.28 -23.54
CA GLU A 240 13.10 -20.31 -24.34
C GLU A 240 11.90 -19.70 -23.61
N ALA A 241 11.83 -19.85 -22.29
CA ALA A 241 10.79 -19.23 -21.45
C ALA A 241 11.04 -17.72 -21.30
N LYS A 242 12.30 -17.31 -21.13
CA LYS A 242 12.68 -15.89 -21.09
C LYS A 242 12.42 -15.17 -22.41
N ASP A 243 12.67 -15.84 -23.53
CA ASP A 243 12.50 -15.28 -24.88
C ASP A 243 11.04 -14.92 -25.20
N VAL A 244 10.06 -15.54 -24.51
CA VAL A 244 8.62 -15.30 -24.71
C VAL A 244 7.93 -14.53 -23.58
N ALA A 245 8.66 -14.20 -22.51
CA ALA A 245 8.10 -13.51 -21.35
C ALA A 245 8.07 -11.99 -21.56
N ASP A 246 7.05 -11.32 -21.00
CA ASP A 246 7.00 -9.86 -20.92
C ASP A 246 8.02 -9.33 -19.91
N TYR A 247 8.24 -10.08 -18.83
CA TYR A 247 9.21 -9.76 -17.79
C TYR A 247 10.12 -10.95 -17.49
N VAL A 248 11.38 -10.65 -17.19
CA VAL A 248 12.30 -11.58 -16.54
C VAL A 248 12.62 -11.03 -15.16
N THR A 249 12.45 -11.84 -14.11
CA THR A 249 12.69 -11.36 -12.73
C THR A 249 14.16 -11.00 -12.53
N ALA A 250 14.42 -10.03 -11.66
CA ALA A 250 15.79 -9.61 -11.30
C ALA A 250 16.50 -10.61 -10.36
N TYR A 251 15.73 -11.47 -9.70
CA TYR A 251 16.17 -12.43 -8.68
C TYR A 251 15.64 -13.82 -9.00
N ASP A 252 16.37 -14.86 -8.58
CA ASP A 252 15.95 -16.25 -8.76
C ASP A 252 15.02 -16.74 -7.63
N ASN A 253 14.64 -18.01 -7.67
CA ASN A 253 13.80 -18.64 -6.66
C ASN A 253 14.44 -18.75 -5.26
N ASN A 254 15.77 -18.81 -5.16
CA ASN A 254 16.48 -18.82 -3.87
C ASN A 254 16.54 -17.42 -3.23
N GLU A 255 16.39 -16.38 -4.04
CA GLU A 255 16.37 -14.97 -3.63
C GLU A 255 14.95 -14.39 -3.50
N ASN A 256 13.91 -15.24 -3.42
CA ASN A 256 12.50 -14.83 -3.34
C ASN A 256 12.01 -14.02 -4.56
N GLY A 257 12.45 -14.38 -5.77
CA GLY A 257 12.17 -13.61 -6.98
C GLY A 257 10.69 -13.35 -7.27
N VAL A 258 9.79 -14.31 -6.98
CA VAL A 258 8.34 -14.12 -7.12
C VAL A 258 7.83 -13.02 -6.19
N TYR A 259 8.23 -13.04 -4.91
CA TYR A 259 7.83 -12.04 -3.93
C TYR A 259 8.31 -10.64 -4.32
N GLN A 260 9.58 -10.53 -4.70
CA GLN A 260 10.19 -9.25 -5.11
C GLN A 260 9.44 -8.67 -6.31
N PHE A 261 9.22 -9.49 -7.34
CA PHE A 261 8.53 -9.08 -8.55
C PHE A 261 7.08 -8.63 -8.27
N LEU A 262 6.31 -9.43 -7.53
CA LEU A 262 4.92 -9.11 -7.19
C LEU A 262 4.82 -7.85 -6.32
N THR A 263 5.81 -7.59 -5.46
CA THR A 263 5.84 -6.39 -4.61
C THR A 263 6.20 -5.15 -5.41
N GLU A 264 7.20 -5.25 -6.28
CA GLU A 264 7.67 -4.15 -7.13
C GLU A 264 6.61 -3.71 -8.15
N HIS A 265 5.89 -4.67 -8.73
CA HIS A 265 4.93 -4.44 -9.81
C HIS A 265 3.47 -4.58 -9.37
N TYR A 266 3.18 -4.59 -8.07
CA TYR A 266 1.83 -4.86 -7.56
C TYR A 266 0.76 -3.99 -8.24
N ASP A 267 1.02 -2.68 -8.31
CA ASP A 267 0.08 -1.72 -8.89
C ASP A 267 -0.10 -1.95 -10.39
N ASP A 268 0.99 -2.14 -11.14
CA ASP A 268 0.92 -2.34 -12.60
C ASP A 268 0.18 -3.64 -12.97
N LEU A 269 0.36 -4.70 -12.18
CA LEU A 269 -0.21 -6.01 -12.43
C LEU A 269 -1.70 -6.09 -12.08
N PHE A 270 -2.06 -5.58 -10.90
CA PHE A 270 -3.38 -5.81 -10.31
C PHE A 270 -4.31 -4.59 -10.38
N ASN A 271 -3.77 -3.39 -10.59
CA ASN A 271 -4.54 -2.16 -10.78
C ASN A 271 -4.44 -1.75 -12.26
N GLY A 272 -5.44 -2.12 -13.08
CA GLY A 272 -5.44 -1.95 -14.54
C GLY A 272 -5.23 -0.50 -15.03
N GLU A 273 -5.16 -0.31 -16.37
CA GLU A 273 -4.89 0.97 -17.04
C GLU A 273 -5.45 2.17 -16.28
N THR A 274 -4.55 3.02 -15.77
CA THR A 274 -4.89 4.21 -15.01
C THR A 274 -5.79 5.11 -15.86
N GLN A 275 -7.08 5.09 -15.59
CA GLN A 275 -8.00 6.05 -16.17
C GLN A 275 -7.56 7.44 -15.71
N GLU A 276 -7.29 8.37 -16.64
CA GLU A 276 -7.06 9.76 -16.27
C GLU A 276 -8.38 10.35 -15.76
N TYR A 277 -8.41 10.73 -14.49
CA TYR A 277 -9.52 11.47 -13.87
C TYR A 277 -8.96 12.71 -13.18
N ARG A 278 -9.82 13.63 -12.74
CA ARG A 278 -9.37 14.82 -12.01
C ARG A 278 -9.49 14.61 -10.50
N SER A 279 -8.47 14.89 -9.72
CA SER A 279 -8.59 14.88 -8.27
C SER A 279 -7.65 15.88 -7.65
N CYS A 280 -7.70 16.01 -6.33
CA CYS A 280 -6.64 16.65 -5.56
C CYS A 280 -6.06 15.64 -4.58
N THR A 281 -4.81 15.85 -4.18
CA THR A 281 -4.07 14.97 -3.28
C THR A 281 -4.82 14.72 -1.96
N TYR A 282 -5.55 15.73 -1.45
CA TYR A 282 -6.35 15.59 -0.23
C TYR A 282 -7.46 14.54 -0.37
N ILE A 283 -8.14 14.50 -1.51
CA ILE A 283 -9.24 13.55 -1.75
C ILE A 283 -8.68 12.15 -2.03
N GLU A 284 -7.61 12.04 -2.83
CA GLU A 284 -6.98 10.75 -3.13
C GLU A 284 -6.47 10.06 -1.87
N LYS A 285 -5.74 10.77 -1.01
CA LYS A 285 -5.16 10.21 0.21
C LYS A 285 -6.12 10.23 1.42
N LEU A 286 -7.42 10.41 1.15
CA LEU A 286 -8.50 10.48 2.15
C LEU A 286 -8.11 11.36 3.36
N HIS A 287 -7.67 12.59 3.12
CA HIS A 287 -7.28 13.50 4.20
C HIS A 287 -8.51 13.86 5.04
N MET A 288 -8.52 13.49 6.32
CA MET A 288 -9.66 13.77 7.20
C MET A 288 -9.38 15.02 8.04
N ASN A 289 -10.15 16.07 7.80
CA ASN A 289 -10.21 17.24 8.66
C ASN A 289 -11.42 17.11 9.60
N PHE A 290 -11.17 16.83 10.86
CA PHE A 290 -12.19 16.74 11.89
C PHE A 290 -12.43 18.12 12.48
N ASN A 291 -13.64 18.65 12.34
CA ASN A 291 -14.05 19.93 12.92
C ASN A 291 -15.02 19.68 14.08
N GLY A 292 -14.60 20.04 15.29
CA GLY A 292 -15.45 19.89 16.48
C GLY A 292 -16.72 20.76 16.45
N VAL A 293 -16.67 21.95 15.86
CA VAL A 293 -17.83 22.82 15.61
C VAL A 293 -17.59 23.58 14.30
N ASN A 294 -18.62 23.79 13.48
CA ASN A 294 -18.46 24.45 12.20
C ASN A 294 -18.33 25.98 12.37
N GLY A 295 -17.09 26.48 12.41
CA GLY A 295 -16.79 27.90 12.67
C GLY A 295 -16.93 28.84 11.47
N HIS A 296 -17.14 28.31 10.26
CA HIS A 296 -17.07 29.09 9.01
C HIS A 296 -18.42 29.36 8.34
N GLN A 297 -19.50 28.69 8.78
CA GLN A 297 -20.85 29.00 8.29
C GLN A 297 -21.58 29.88 9.30
N SER A 298 -22.05 31.03 8.84
CA SER A 298 -22.93 31.92 9.61
C SER A 298 -24.29 31.26 9.82
N GLY A 299 -24.37 30.33 10.77
CA GLY A 299 -25.58 29.60 11.11
C GLY A 299 -25.31 28.39 11.99
N ALA A 300 -25.63 28.53 13.28
CA ALA A 300 -26.13 27.55 14.27
C ALA A 300 -25.86 26.03 14.17
N ASP A 301 -24.92 25.51 13.38
CA ASP A 301 -24.67 24.07 13.28
C ASP A 301 -23.59 23.65 14.29
N THR A 302 -24.04 23.21 15.46
CA THR A 302 -23.18 22.80 16.58
C THR A 302 -22.69 21.36 16.49
N ASP A 303 -23.08 20.59 15.48
CA ASP A 303 -22.96 19.12 15.52
C ASP A 303 -21.59 18.58 15.06
N GLY A 304 -20.70 19.45 14.55
CA GLY A 304 -19.37 19.08 14.05
C GLY A 304 -19.40 18.31 12.72
N CYS A 305 -18.24 18.20 12.06
CA CYS A 305 -18.15 17.55 10.75
C CYS A 305 -16.76 16.94 10.46
N ILE A 306 -16.70 16.09 9.43
CA ILE A 306 -15.47 15.57 8.82
C ILE A 306 -15.41 16.10 7.38
N GLU A 307 -14.29 16.71 7.00
CA GLU A 307 -14.08 17.32 5.68
C GLU A 307 -12.86 16.76 4.97
N LEU A 308 -12.95 16.59 3.64
CA LEU A 308 -11.84 16.15 2.80
C LEU A 308 -10.90 17.29 2.37
N CYS A 309 -11.21 18.52 2.75
CA CYS A 309 -10.49 19.71 2.30
C CYS A 309 -10.36 20.72 3.45
N CYS A 310 -9.15 21.23 3.67
CA CYS A 310 -8.85 22.22 4.69
C CYS A 310 -9.42 23.63 4.39
N LEU A 311 -9.89 23.87 3.17
CA LEU A 311 -10.58 25.11 2.77
C LEU A 311 -12.11 24.97 2.80
N SER A 312 -12.63 23.82 3.25
CA SER A 312 -14.06 23.49 3.26
C SER A 312 -14.74 23.68 1.89
N LEU A 313 -13.97 23.55 0.80
CA LEU A 313 -14.46 23.62 -0.59
C LEU A 313 -14.99 22.27 -1.08
N ALA A 314 -14.44 21.18 -0.55
CA ALA A 314 -14.96 19.85 -0.80
C ALA A 314 -16.15 19.59 0.15
N PRO A 315 -17.13 18.78 -0.28
CA PRO A 315 -18.17 18.30 0.63
C PRO A 315 -17.57 17.65 1.89
N GLY A 316 -18.22 17.89 3.02
CA GLY A 316 -17.97 17.21 4.29
C GLY A 316 -19.23 16.52 4.78
N VAL A 317 -19.08 15.64 5.77
CA VAL A 317 -20.20 14.95 6.42
C VAL A 317 -20.33 15.40 7.86
N LYS A 318 -21.56 15.48 8.36
CA LYS A 318 -21.79 15.77 9.78
C LYS A 318 -21.33 14.60 10.65
N LEU A 319 -20.92 14.89 11.88
CA LEU A 319 -20.70 13.85 12.87
C LEU A 319 -22.06 13.33 13.34
N GLU A 320 -22.30 12.06 13.11
CA GLU A 320 -23.49 11.34 13.56
C GLU A 320 -23.31 10.86 15.02
N ASP A 321 -24.41 10.49 15.68
CA ASP A 321 -24.34 9.89 17.02
C ASP A 321 -23.59 8.53 17.00
N SER A 322 -23.52 7.85 15.84
CA SER A 322 -22.66 6.68 15.62
C SER A 322 -21.34 7.10 14.94
N PRO A 323 -20.19 6.88 15.61
CA PRO A 323 -18.87 7.08 15.03
C PRO A 323 -18.64 6.30 13.74
N GLU A 324 -19.08 5.04 13.70
CA GLU A 324 -18.95 4.16 12.53
C GLU A 324 -19.68 4.74 11.33
N THR A 325 -20.88 5.27 11.55
CA THR A 325 -21.69 5.91 10.51
C THR A 325 -21.00 7.16 9.98
N SER A 326 -20.40 7.97 10.86
CA SER A 326 -19.64 9.16 10.46
C SER A 326 -18.47 8.82 9.54
N ILE A 327 -17.71 7.77 9.88
CA ILE A 327 -16.57 7.30 9.09
C ILE A 327 -17.03 6.68 7.76
N GLN A 328 -18.08 5.86 7.77
CA GLN A 328 -18.65 5.30 6.54
C GLN A 328 -19.15 6.40 5.60
N ASN A 329 -19.81 7.44 6.12
CA ASN A 329 -20.32 8.54 5.34
C ASN A 329 -19.19 9.33 4.65
N ILE A 330 -18.10 9.65 5.36
CA ILE A 330 -17.00 10.42 4.72
C ILE A 330 -16.25 9.60 3.67
N ILE A 331 -16.09 8.29 3.88
CA ILE A 331 -15.51 7.38 2.87
C ILE A 331 -16.43 7.29 1.65
N ALA A 332 -17.74 7.11 1.87
CA ALA A 332 -18.72 7.08 0.79
C ALA A 332 -18.72 8.39 0.00
N GLU A 333 -18.64 9.53 0.68
CA GLU A 333 -18.59 10.84 0.04
C GLU A 333 -17.31 11.03 -0.77
N ARG A 334 -16.16 10.60 -0.24
CA ARG A 334 -14.90 10.59 -0.98
C ARG A 334 -14.99 9.72 -2.23
N ASN A 335 -15.51 8.50 -2.11
CA ASN A 335 -15.66 7.59 -3.24
C ASN A 335 -16.65 8.13 -4.29
N ARG A 336 -17.73 8.79 -3.85
CA ARG A 336 -18.66 9.50 -4.74
C ARG A 336 -17.95 10.56 -5.57
N ILE A 337 -17.13 11.42 -4.93
CA ILE A 337 -16.37 12.48 -5.62
C ILE A 337 -15.38 11.87 -6.63
N MET A 338 -14.71 10.78 -6.26
CA MET A 338 -13.76 10.08 -7.13
C MET A 338 -14.46 9.46 -8.34
N GLU A 339 -15.61 8.82 -8.14
CA GLU A 339 -16.40 8.21 -9.21
C GLU A 339 -16.98 9.25 -10.17
N GLU A 340 -17.54 10.34 -9.64
CA GLU A 340 -18.00 11.49 -10.43
C GLU A 340 -16.90 12.05 -11.32
N SER A 341 -15.68 12.17 -10.77
CA SER A 341 -14.54 12.63 -11.55
C SER A 341 -14.17 11.67 -12.70
N LYS A 342 -14.16 10.36 -12.46
CA LYS A 342 -13.91 9.35 -13.49
C LYS A 342 -14.97 9.39 -14.60
N GLN A 343 -16.20 9.73 -14.26
CA GLN A 343 -17.30 9.90 -15.21
C GLN A 343 -17.33 11.28 -15.89
N SER A 344 -16.37 12.17 -15.58
CA SER A 344 -16.36 13.58 -16.02
C SER A 344 -17.63 14.35 -15.65
N THR A 345 -18.32 13.93 -14.59
CA THR A 345 -19.46 14.61 -14.00
C THR A 345 -18.95 15.44 -12.83
N TYR A 346 -18.92 16.76 -12.98
CA TYR A 346 -18.21 17.62 -12.04
C TYR A 346 -19.10 18.13 -10.91
N LEU A 347 -18.69 17.95 -9.64
CA LEU A 347 -19.13 18.81 -8.54
C LEU A 347 -18.73 20.26 -8.85
N THR A 348 -19.72 21.17 -8.79
CA THR A 348 -19.54 22.59 -9.14
C THR A 348 -18.46 23.29 -8.32
N THR A 349 -18.22 22.84 -7.08
CA THR A 349 -17.23 23.45 -6.18
C THR A 349 -15.81 22.95 -6.42
N CYS A 350 -15.59 21.63 -6.49
CA CYS A 350 -14.25 21.05 -6.68
C CYS A 350 -13.70 21.29 -8.10
N ALA A 351 -14.53 21.28 -9.14
CA ALA A 351 -14.05 21.51 -10.50
C ALA A 351 -13.55 22.94 -10.77
N LYS A 352 -13.90 23.89 -9.90
CA LYS A 352 -13.37 25.27 -9.93
C LYS A 352 -12.14 25.44 -9.03
N CYS A 353 -11.77 24.40 -8.28
CA CYS A 353 -10.64 24.45 -7.36
C CYS A 353 -9.32 24.34 -8.14
N PRO A 354 -8.35 25.23 -7.91
CA PRO A 354 -7.05 25.18 -8.58
C PRO A 354 -6.19 23.97 -8.19
N PHE A 355 -6.59 23.24 -7.13
CA PHE A 355 -5.93 22.01 -6.69
C PHE A 355 -6.54 20.74 -7.31
N PHE A 356 -7.63 20.86 -8.09
CA PHE A 356 -8.34 19.74 -8.70
C PHE A 356 -7.88 19.52 -10.15
N ASN A 357 -6.80 18.77 -10.30
CA ASN A 357 -6.05 18.61 -11.53
C ASN A 357 -6.16 17.18 -12.07
N PRO A 358 -5.82 16.93 -13.36
CA PRO A 358 -5.70 15.57 -13.87
C PRO A 358 -4.69 14.77 -13.04
N MET A 359 -5.10 13.60 -12.58
CA MET A 359 -4.32 12.69 -11.74
C MET A 359 -4.21 11.33 -12.42
N LYS A 360 -3.10 10.64 -12.11
CA LYS A 360 -2.91 9.22 -12.39
C LYS A 360 -2.91 8.50 -11.05
N SER A 361 -3.70 7.44 -10.96
CA SER A 361 -4.09 6.78 -9.71
C SER A 361 -2.92 6.52 -8.74
N LYS A 362 -3.06 7.00 -7.50
CA LYS A 362 -2.29 6.58 -6.31
C LYS A 362 -3.21 6.43 -5.08
N ASP A 363 -4.38 5.87 -5.32
CA ASP A 363 -5.39 5.64 -4.28
C ASP A 363 -5.13 4.31 -3.57
N ASP A 364 -4.48 4.36 -2.40
CA ASP A 364 -4.31 3.18 -1.54
C ASP A 364 -5.43 3.00 -0.51
N GLY A 365 -6.48 3.85 -0.57
CA GLY A 365 -7.64 3.81 0.32
C GLY A 365 -7.37 4.20 1.77
N HIS A 366 -6.14 4.58 2.13
CA HIS A 366 -5.76 4.89 3.50
C HIS A 366 -5.77 6.40 3.78
N VAL A 367 -6.02 6.76 5.04
CA VAL A 367 -5.88 8.14 5.53
C VAL A 367 -4.42 8.40 5.88
N HIS A 368 -3.79 9.29 5.14
CA HIS A 368 -2.39 9.67 5.37
C HIS A 368 -2.21 10.98 6.15
N PHE A 369 -3.30 11.73 6.32
CA PHE A 369 -3.28 13.00 7.02
C PHE A 369 -4.56 13.20 7.82
N VAL A 370 -4.39 13.41 9.13
CA VAL A 370 -5.47 13.69 10.05
C VAL A 370 -5.25 15.09 10.62
N ASN A 371 -6.20 15.98 10.39
CA ASN A 371 -6.15 17.33 10.94
C ASN A 371 -7.34 17.56 11.87
N ILE A 372 -7.04 17.91 13.11
CA ILE A 372 -8.01 18.16 14.17
C ILE A 372 -8.19 19.66 14.31
N ASN A 373 -9.27 20.18 13.74
CA ASN A 373 -9.68 21.56 13.82
C ASN A 373 -10.67 21.73 14.99
N MET A 374 -10.39 22.67 15.89
CA MET A 374 -11.23 22.88 17.08
C MET A 374 -11.66 24.33 17.15
N TYR A 375 -12.95 24.57 16.88
CA TYR A 375 -13.61 25.86 17.04
C TYR A 375 -14.69 25.78 18.14
N PRO A 376 -14.86 26.80 19.00
CA PRO A 376 -14.06 28.01 19.11
C PRO A 376 -12.61 27.72 19.53
N ALA A 377 -11.67 28.43 18.90
CA ALA A 377 -10.23 28.20 18.99
C ALA A 377 -9.59 29.21 19.97
N PRO A 378 -9.48 28.91 21.28
CA PRO A 378 -8.91 29.84 22.24
C PRO A 378 -7.47 30.20 21.88
N CYS A 379 -7.16 31.49 21.81
CA CYS A 379 -5.81 31.96 21.54
C CYS A 379 -5.51 33.26 22.29
N GLN A 380 -4.26 33.42 22.73
CA GLN A 380 -3.80 34.61 23.43
C GLN A 380 -3.22 35.67 22.49
N SER A 381 -2.99 35.33 21.23
CA SER A 381 -2.54 36.30 20.21
C SER A 381 -3.73 37.13 19.71
N LYS A 382 -3.44 38.21 18.98
CA LYS A 382 -4.40 39.01 18.21
C LYS A 382 -3.82 39.25 16.81
N CYS A 383 -3.46 38.17 16.12
CA CYS A 383 -2.73 38.28 14.87
C CYS A 383 -3.52 39.09 13.83
N ILE A 384 -2.84 39.99 13.12
CA ILE A 384 -3.47 40.86 12.10
C ILE A 384 -4.06 40.10 10.89
N TYR A 385 -3.79 38.80 10.81
CA TYR A 385 -4.31 37.88 9.79
C TYR A 385 -5.27 36.83 10.33
N CYS A 386 -5.56 36.86 11.63
CA CYS A 386 -6.43 35.87 12.25
C CYS A 386 -7.90 36.18 11.94
N VAL A 387 -8.56 35.29 11.19
CA VAL A 387 -9.99 35.38 10.84
C VAL A 387 -10.92 34.99 11.99
N VAL A 388 -10.38 34.42 13.08
CA VAL A 388 -11.16 33.96 14.25
C VAL A 388 -11.46 35.13 15.20
N HIS A 389 -10.57 36.11 15.31
CA HIS A 389 -10.77 37.25 16.21
C HIS A 389 -11.86 38.22 15.77
N SER A 390 -12.24 38.21 14.48
CA SER A 390 -13.29 39.07 13.94
C SER A 390 -14.72 38.55 14.17
N SER A 391 -14.89 37.34 14.72
CA SER A 391 -16.20 36.75 15.05
C SER A 391 -16.36 36.56 16.55
N ASP A 392 -17.60 36.50 17.07
CA ASP A 392 -17.94 36.22 18.48
C ASP A 392 -17.45 34.83 19.00
N SER A 393 -16.62 34.13 18.21
CA SER A 393 -16.08 32.79 18.41
C SER A 393 -14.97 32.68 19.46
N GLY A 394 -14.67 33.74 20.23
CA GLY A 394 -13.61 33.73 21.25
C GLY A 394 -13.98 33.10 22.59
N LYS A 395 -15.26 32.81 22.86
CA LYS A 395 -15.72 32.24 24.13
C LYS A 395 -16.15 30.79 23.96
N PHE A 396 -15.34 29.89 24.50
CA PHE A 396 -15.68 28.48 24.60
C PHE A 396 -16.87 28.27 25.54
N ASP A 397 -17.97 27.73 25.03
CA ASP A 397 -19.13 27.30 25.82
C ASP A 397 -19.20 25.78 25.83
N TYR A 398 -18.83 25.18 26.97
CA TYR A 398 -18.84 23.73 27.13
C TYR A 398 -20.23 23.12 26.97
N SER A 399 -21.28 23.86 27.36
CA SER A 399 -22.66 23.38 27.28
C SER A 399 -23.18 23.28 25.85
N ARG A 400 -22.57 24.02 24.91
CA ARG A 400 -22.92 24.00 23.48
C ARG A 400 -22.00 23.12 22.66
N ASN A 401 -20.71 23.11 22.98
CA ASN A 401 -19.70 22.53 22.10
C ASN A 401 -19.23 21.14 22.56
N GLY A 402 -19.41 20.78 23.84
CA GLY A 402 -18.84 19.56 24.42
C GLY A 402 -19.28 18.29 23.69
N LYS A 403 -20.58 18.15 23.36
CA LYS A 403 -21.10 16.97 22.64
C LYS A 403 -20.40 16.78 21.30
N ALA A 404 -20.20 17.85 20.54
CA ALA A 404 -19.63 17.78 19.22
C ALA A 404 -18.13 17.42 19.24
N TYR A 405 -17.40 17.89 20.26
CA TYR A 405 -16.04 17.43 20.52
C TYR A 405 -15.96 15.96 20.90
N GLU A 406 -16.87 15.46 21.76
CA GLU A 406 -16.90 14.04 22.11
C GLU A 406 -17.26 13.17 20.90
N ASN A 407 -18.21 13.60 20.06
CA ASN A 407 -18.52 12.93 18.80
C ASN A 407 -17.30 12.90 17.87
N MET A 408 -16.57 14.01 17.79
CA MET A 408 -15.35 14.13 16.99
C MET A 408 -14.27 13.15 17.47
N PHE A 409 -13.97 13.13 18.77
CA PHE A 409 -13.01 12.18 19.34
C PHE A 409 -13.46 10.73 19.12
N SER A 410 -14.75 10.44 19.29
CA SER A 410 -15.30 9.11 19.06
C SER A 410 -15.15 8.67 17.60
N ALA A 411 -15.40 9.56 16.64
CA ALA A 411 -15.18 9.28 15.22
C ALA A 411 -13.70 9.02 14.90
N ILE A 412 -12.78 9.81 15.46
CA ILE A 412 -11.34 9.60 15.29
C ILE A 412 -10.92 8.23 15.86
N GLU A 413 -11.39 7.87 17.06
CA GLU A 413 -11.09 6.57 17.66
C GLU A 413 -11.67 5.41 16.86
N CYS A 414 -12.85 5.58 16.27
CA CYS A 414 -13.45 4.60 15.38
C CYS A 414 -12.58 4.40 14.12
N ALA A 415 -12.11 5.49 13.50
CA ALA A 415 -11.20 5.44 12.36
C ALA A 415 -9.85 4.78 12.71
N LEU A 416 -9.32 5.02 13.91
CA LEU A 416 -8.13 4.33 14.39
C LEU A 416 -8.37 2.81 14.54
N LYS A 417 -9.49 2.42 15.15
CA LYS A 417 -9.84 1.01 15.38
C LYS A 417 -10.15 0.24 14.10
N SER A 418 -10.66 0.92 13.07
CA SER A 418 -10.97 0.29 11.79
C SER A 418 -9.72 -0.03 10.96
N GLY A 419 -8.56 0.53 11.30
CA GLY A 419 -7.32 0.37 10.52
C GLY A 419 -7.28 1.21 9.25
N ILE A 420 -8.22 2.14 9.05
CA ILE A 420 -8.23 2.99 7.84
C ILE A 420 -7.14 4.06 7.85
N ILE A 421 -6.68 4.48 9.05
CA ILE A 421 -5.60 5.44 9.19
C ILE A 421 -4.26 4.73 9.05
N ALA A 422 -3.43 5.20 8.13
CA ALA A 422 -2.11 4.64 7.89
C ALA A 422 -1.24 4.74 9.17
N PRO A 423 -0.41 3.72 9.49
CA PRO A 423 0.45 3.74 10.67
C PRO A 423 1.43 4.92 10.72
N ASP A 424 1.81 5.44 9.56
CA ASP A 424 2.72 6.57 9.36
C ASP A 424 2.00 7.90 9.05
N ALA A 425 0.67 7.93 9.15
CA ALA A 425 -0.12 9.14 8.90
C ALA A 425 0.39 10.33 9.73
N LEU A 426 0.37 11.52 9.12
CA LEU A 426 0.70 12.77 9.78
C LEU A 426 -0.53 13.34 10.50
N TRP A 427 -0.38 13.62 11.79
CA TRP A 427 -1.42 14.20 12.64
C TRP A 427 -1.12 15.67 12.89
N GLN A 428 -2.11 16.54 12.71
CA GLN A 428 -2.00 17.96 13.02
C GLN A 428 -3.16 18.40 13.88
N VAL A 429 -2.90 19.31 14.83
CA VAL A 429 -3.96 19.99 15.59
C VAL A 429 -3.93 21.49 15.32
N ALA A 430 -5.05 22.02 14.85
CA ALA A 430 -5.27 23.43 14.59
C ALA A 430 -6.46 23.94 15.42
N SER A 431 -6.18 24.31 16.67
CA SER A 431 -7.19 24.64 17.70
C SER A 431 -7.01 26.04 18.30
N GLY A 432 -6.32 26.93 17.60
CA GLY A 432 -5.80 28.17 18.19
C GLY A 432 -4.53 27.86 18.97
N GLU A 433 -4.55 28.08 20.29
CA GLU A 433 -3.45 27.71 21.18
C GLU A 433 -3.77 26.41 21.95
N VAL A 434 -3.10 25.32 21.55
CA VAL A 434 -3.32 23.99 22.13
C VAL A 434 -3.05 23.94 23.64
N THR A 435 -2.05 24.68 24.15
CA THR A 435 -1.62 24.62 25.57
C THR A 435 -2.62 25.23 26.56
N ILE A 436 -3.64 25.93 26.05
CA ILE A 436 -4.76 26.47 26.83
C ILE A 436 -6.12 25.91 26.40
N HIS A 437 -6.12 24.95 25.46
CA HIS A 437 -7.35 24.36 24.97
C HIS A 437 -8.02 23.51 26.07
N PRO A 438 -9.35 23.60 26.29
CA PRO A 438 -10.04 22.81 27.32
C PRO A 438 -9.86 21.29 27.19
N PHE A 439 -9.70 20.81 25.97
CA PHE A 439 -9.49 19.39 25.64
C PHE A 439 -8.01 19.00 25.43
N LYS A 440 -7.04 19.79 25.92
CA LYS A 440 -5.61 19.54 25.67
C LYS A 440 -5.15 18.13 26.05
N GLU A 441 -5.63 17.61 27.18
CA GLU A 441 -5.24 16.28 27.68
C GLU A 441 -5.67 15.18 26.70
N ARG A 442 -6.88 15.30 26.13
CA ARG A 442 -7.40 14.36 25.14
C ARG A 442 -6.63 14.41 23.82
N ILE A 443 -6.27 15.62 23.39
CA ILE A 443 -5.44 15.83 22.18
C ILE A 443 -4.07 15.18 22.36
N TYR A 444 -3.45 15.39 23.52
CA TYR A 444 -2.14 14.83 23.84
C TYR A 444 -2.17 13.31 23.92
N GLU A 445 -3.17 12.73 24.61
CA GLU A 445 -3.36 11.27 24.67
C GLU A 445 -3.46 10.66 23.26
N LEU A 446 -4.21 11.31 22.37
CA LEU A 446 -4.43 10.84 21.01
C LEU A 446 -3.18 10.92 20.11
N MET A 447 -2.36 11.97 20.28
CA MET A 447 -1.27 12.32 19.35
C MET A 447 0.13 12.00 19.87
N ALA A 448 0.31 11.69 21.16
CA ALA A 448 1.62 11.60 21.81
C ALA A 448 2.58 10.59 21.16
N ASP A 449 2.05 9.48 20.64
CA ASP A 449 2.81 8.37 20.06
C ASP A 449 2.87 8.40 18.51
N LYS A 450 2.28 9.43 17.87
CA LYS A 450 2.13 9.49 16.40
C LYS A 450 3.11 10.45 15.76
N THR A 451 3.20 10.42 14.42
CA THR A 451 3.86 11.49 13.67
C THR A 451 2.98 12.73 13.77
N SER A 452 3.36 13.68 14.61
CA SER A 452 2.43 14.70 15.12
C SER A 452 2.98 16.12 15.01
N LYS A 453 2.13 17.07 14.64
CA LYS A 453 2.44 18.49 14.49
C LYS A 453 1.51 19.32 15.36
N PHE A 454 2.08 19.90 16.42
CA PHE A 454 1.37 20.77 17.35
C PHE A 454 1.53 22.23 16.93
N LEU A 455 0.44 22.85 16.46
CA LEU A 455 0.43 24.28 16.18
C LEU A 455 0.30 25.05 17.51
N THR A 456 1.31 25.83 17.87
CA THR A 456 1.33 26.62 19.11
C THR A 456 1.99 27.98 18.88
N ASN A 457 1.52 28.99 19.61
CA ASN A 457 2.08 30.32 19.71
C ASN A 457 3.26 30.38 20.71
N CYS A 458 3.50 29.32 21.48
CA CYS A 458 4.56 29.20 22.51
C CYS A 458 4.51 30.27 23.62
N PHE A 459 3.36 30.89 23.91
CA PHE A 459 3.21 31.90 24.97
C PHE A 459 3.32 31.25 26.35
N LYS A 460 2.78 30.05 26.47
CA LYS A 460 2.83 29.23 27.68
C LYS A 460 3.70 28.02 27.42
N PHE A 461 4.65 27.78 28.31
CA PHE A 461 5.35 26.51 28.37
C PHE A 461 4.46 25.46 29.03
N ASP A 462 4.32 24.32 28.37
CA ASP A 462 3.51 23.19 28.83
C ASP A 462 4.43 21.96 29.00
N GLU A 463 4.57 21.51 30.25
CA GLU A 463 5.50 20.41 30.61
C GLU A 463 5.09 19.08 29.97
N GLU A 464 3.80 18.88 29.70
CA GLU A 464 3.27 17.66 29.11
C GLU A 464 3.62 17.59 27.62
N LEU A 465 3.41 18.70 26.87
CA LEU A 465 3.88 18.81 25.49
C LEU A 465 5.40 18.65 25.39
N ALA A 466 6.16 19.25 26.32
CA ALA A 466 7.61 19.08 26.37
C ALA A 466 8.01 17.61 26.60
N THR A 467 7.27 16.88 27.44
CA THR A 467 7.48 15.45 27.68
C THR A 467 7.16 14.61 26.44
N ILE A 468 6.13 14.97 25.66
CA ILE A 468 5.81 14.32 24.39
C ILE A 468 6.97 14.49 23.41
N LEU A 469 7.49 15.71 23.25
CA LEU A 469 8.64 15.99 22.37
C LEU A 469 9.89 15.21 22.79
N GLU A 470 10.15 15.11 24.10
CA GLU A 470 11.29 14.38 24.64
C GLU A 470 11.21 12.87 24.34
N ARG A 471 10.00 12.29 24.37
CA ARG A 471 9.77 10.84 24.17
C ARG A 471 9.56 10.44 22.71
N ASN A 472 8.99 11.31 21.90
CA ASN A 472 8.62 11.02 20.53
C ASN A 472 9.38 11.93 19.54
N PRO A 473 10.44 11.43 18.88
CA PRO A 473 11.24 12.20 17.94
C PRO A 473 10.47 12.66 16.69
N LYS A 474 9.29 12.08 16.42
CA LYS A 474 8.40 12.43 15.30
C LYS A 474 7.35 13.48 15.67
N ALA A 475 7.25 13.86 16.93
CA ALA A 475 6.39 14.96 17.37
C ALA A 475 7.14 16.28 17.17
N VAL A 476 6.47 17.26 16.56
CA VAL A 476 7.04 18.58 16.27
C VAL A 476 6.14 19.71 16.76
N ILE A 477 6.74 20.79 17.23
CA ILE A 477 6.08 22.08 17.42
C ILE A 477 6.21 22.90 16.13
N ASN A 478 5.10 23.47 15.68
CA ASN A 478 5.08 24.42 14.59
C ASN A 478 4.56 25.79 15.09
N LEU A 479 5.45 26.77 15.10
CA LEU A 479 5.15 28.13 15.54
C LEU A 479 5.17 29.07 14.33
N SER A 480 4.06 29.75 14.07
CA SER A 480 4.08 30.94 13.20
C SER A 480 4.71 32.09 13.96
N ILE A 481 6.01 32.34 13.76
CA ILE A 481 6.77 33.37 14.47
C ILE A 481 6.51 34.74 13.86
N ASP A 482 6.50 34.82 12.52
CA ASP A 482 6.16 35.97 11.68
C ASP A 482 6.86 37.30 12.02
N ALA A 483 7.91 37.27 12.85
CA ALA A 483 8.70 38.41 13.28
C ALA A 483 10.10 37.98 13.74
N GLY A 484 11.10 38.82 13.51
CA GLY A 484 12.44 38.72 14.09
C GLY A 484 12.70 39.74 15.21
N THR A 485 11.88 40.79 15.30
CA THR A 485 12.01 41.86 16.29
C THR A 485 10.77 42.02 17.17
N VAL A 486 10.93 42.60 18.36
CA VAL A 486 9.82 42.92 19.28
C VAL A 486 8.80 43.86 18.62
N GLU A 487 9.26 44.83 17.84
CA GLU A 487 8.39 45.79 17.16
C GLU A 487 7.51 45.11 16.11
N THR A 488 8.12 44.30 15.22
CA THR A 488 7.38 43.53 14.23
C THR A 488 6.44 42.54 14.90
N TRP A 489 6.88 41.87 15.97
CA TRP A 489 6.04 40.96 16.74
C TRP A 489 4.78 41.65 17.26
N PHE A 490 4.91 42.84 17.85
CA PHE A 490 3.76 43.60 18.33
C PHE A 490 2.82 43.99 17.18
N LYS A 491 3.38 44.44 16.04
CA LYS A 491 2.59 44.76 14.84
C LYS A 491 1.82 43.56 14.30
N VAL A 492 2.43 42.37 14.29
CA VAL A 492 1.84 41.18 13.69
C VAL A 492 0.93 40.44 14.65
N LYS A 493 1.33 40.23 15.91
CA LYS A 493 0.64 39.42 16.93
C LYS A 493 -0.26 40.24 17.85
N GLY A 494 -0.11 41.56 17.91
CA GLY A 494 -0.93 42.45 18.73
C GLY A 494 -0.70 42.34 20.24
N VAL A 495 0.40 41.72 20.67
CA VAL A 495 0.76 41.48 22.07
C VAL A 495 2.26 41.67 22.31
N ASN A 496 2.65 42.02 23.54
CA ASN A 496 4.04 42.35 23.88
C ASN A 496 4.67 41.28 24.79
N ASN A 497 5.01 40.13 24.21
CA ASN A 497 5.54 38.96 24.92
C ASN A 497 6.57 38.16 24.10
N PHE A 498 7.23 38.81 23.13
CA PHE A 498 8.18 38.15 22.23
C PHE A 498 9.31 37.45 23.00
N ASP A 499 9.89 38.11 24.00
CA ASP A 499 10.95 37.54 24.83
C ASP A 499 10.50 36.28 25.57
N THR A 500 9.26 36.26 26.05
CA THR A 500 8.67 35.07 26.70
C THR A 500 8.54 33.91 25.73
N VAL A 501 8.13 34.17 24.49
CA VAL A 501 8.06 33.15 23.44
C VAL A 501 9.44 32.58 23.14
N LEU A 502 10.47 33.43 23.01
CA LEU A 502 11.84 32.98 22.78
C LEU A 502 12.38 32.14 23.96
N GLN A 503 12.09 32.55 25.20
CA GLN A 503 12.44 31.77 26.40
C GLN A 503 11.76 30.40 26.40
N ASN A 504 10.47 30.32 26.07
CA ASN A 504 9.73 29.07 26.01
C ASN A 504 10.21 28.17 24.87
N LEU A 505 10.51 28.73 23.69
CA LEU A 505 11.13 27.98 22.58
C LEU A 505 12.47 27.38 23.00
N ASN A 506 13.31 28.13 23.71
CA ASN A 506 14.57 27.60 24.22
C ASN A 506 14.34 26.44 25.21
N ARG A 507 13.33 26.55 26.08
CA ARG A 507 12.96 25.45 26.99
C ARG A 507 12.47 24.23 26.22
N TYR A 508 11.62 24.39 25.20
CA TYR A 508 11.20 23.26 24.36
C TYR A 508 12.38 22.66 23.59
N SER A 509 13.25 23.49 23.02
CA SER A 509 14.44 23.06 22.30
C SER A 509 15.34 22.21 23.18
N SER A 510 15.52 22.59 24.45
CA SER A 510 16.30 21.82 25.43
C SER A 510 15.71 20.44 25.78
N LYS A 511 14.43 20.21 25.46
CA LYS A 511 13.70 18.97 25.68
C LYS A 511 13.57 18.11 24.42
N CYS A 512 13.80 18.68 23.25
CA CYS A 512 13.72 17.95 22.00
C CYS A 512 14.85 16.93 21.91
N SER A 513 14.51 15.73 21.43
CA SER A 513 15.49 14.67 21.13
C SER A 513 16.34 14.98 19.89
N ASN A 514 15.84 15.83 18.99
CA ASN A 514 16.54 16.25 17.77
C ASN A 514 16.10 17.67 17.33
N PRO A 515 16.92 18.39 16.53
CA PRO A 515 16.66 19.79 16.16
C PRO A 515 15.53 19.99 15.14
N GLU A 516 14.97 18.93 14.55
CA GLU A 516 13.89 19.03 13.56
C GLU A 516 12.51 19.13 14.21
N GLN A 517 12.42 18.88 15.53
CA GLN A 517 11.18 18.93 16.30
C GLN A 517 10.62 20.34 16.56
N ILE A 518 11.36 21.38 16.19
CA ILE A 518 10.86 22.75 16.21
C ILE A 518 10.94 23.29 14.80
N THR A 519 9.79 23.64 14.25
CA THR A 519 9.68 24.31 12.96
C THR A 519 9.09 25.68 13.16
N LEU A 520 9.75 26.70 12.60
CA LEU A 520 9.18 28.04 12.55
C LEU A 520 8.48 28.25 11.21
N LYS A 521 7.37 28.98 11.24
CA LYS A 521 6.64 29.45 10.08
C LYS A 521 6.66 30.98 10.02
N TYR A 522 6.82 31.52 8.83
CA TYR A 522 6.86 32.96 8.59
C TYR A 522 5.91 33.33 7.45
N ILE A 523 4.82 33.99 7.79
CA ILE A 523 3.89 34.59 6.84
C ILE A 523 4.43 35.96 6.46
N VAL A 524 4.79 36.14 5.19
CA VAL A 524 5.25 37.43 4.67
C VAL A 524 4.03 38.34 4.47
N LEU A 525 4.02 39.45 5.21
CA LEU A 525 2.97 40.46 5.30
C LEU A 525 3.54 41.77 4.74
N PRO A 526 3.28 42.09 3.46
CA PRO A 526 3.86 43.26 2.81
C PRO A 526 3.58 44.57 3.56
N GLY A 527 4.60 45.40 3.73
CA GLY A 527 4.55 46.64 4.51
C GLY A 527 4.46 46.46 6.02
N VAL A 528 4.49 45.23 6.54
CA VAL A 528 4.40 44.94 7.98
C VAL A 528 5.66 44.28 8.50
N ASN A 529 6.09 43.17 7.89
CA ASN A 529 7.24 42.37 8.34
C ASN A 529 8.23 42.05 7.21
N ASP A 530 8.17 42.78 6.09
CA ASP A 530 8.95 42.54 4.88
C ASP A 530 10.25 43.37 4.80
N ASN A 531 10.94 43.53 5.93
CA ASN A 531 12.18 44.30 6.01
C ASN A 531 13.39 43.43 6.38
N LEU A 532 14.56 43.84 5.88
CA LEU A 532 15.81 43.06 6.01
C LEU A 532 16.28 42.92 7.46
N GLU A 533 16.08 43.94 8.30
CA GLU A 533 16.44 43.91 9.72
C GLU A 533 15.71 42.78 10.45
N ASP A 534 14.40 42.66 10.21
CA ASP A 534 13.57 41.61 10.79
C ASP A 534 14.01 40.21 10.33
N TYR A 535 14.35 40.04 9.05
CA TYR A 535 14.84 38.76 8.53
C TYR A 535 16.21 38.38 9.10
N GLN A 536 17.11 39.35 9.26
CA GLN A 536 18.42 39.11 9.88
C GLN A 536 18.28 38.76 11.36
N ALA A 537 17.40 39.44 12.08
CA ALA A 537 17.10 39.15 13.48
C ALA A 537 16.50 37.75 13.63
N LEU A 538 15.55 37.37 12.77
CA LEU A 538 14.99 36.01 12.73
C LEU A 538 16.07 34.95 12.49
N ALA A 539 16.97 35.19 11.53
CA ALA A 539 18.07 34.26 11.24
C ALA A 539 19.00 34.07 12.45
N GLN A 540 19.26 35.13 13.21
CA GLN A 540 20.03 35.05 14.46
C GLN A 540 19.29 34.26 15.54
N ILE A 541 17.98 34.51 15.71
CA ILE A 541 17.12 33.75 16.63
C ILE A 541 17.19 32.26 16.30
N MET A 542 16.94 31.88 15.05
CA MET A 542 16.96 30.49 14.62
C MET A 542 18.31 29.81 14.85
N LYS A 543 19.42 30.50 14.56
CA LYS A 543 20.77 30.02 14.86
C LYS A 543 20.98 29.78 16.35
N SER A 544 20.56 30.73 17.18
CA SER A 544 20.73 30.65 18.64
C SER A 544 19.92 29.50 19.27
N LEU A 545 18.78 29.16 18.68
CA LEU A 545 17.90 28.07 19.11
C LEU A 545 18.18 26.73 18.41
N HIS A 546 19.19 26.70 17.53
CA HIS A 546 19.57 25.54 16.70
C HIS A 546 18.47 25.00 15.77
N ILE A 547 17.53 25.86 15.37
CA ILE A 547 16.42 25.52 14.47
C ILE A 547 16.92 25.47 13.03
N LYS A 548 16.56 24.42 12.29
CA LYS A 548 17.11 24.12 10.96
C LYS A 548 16.22 24.52 9.80
N GLU A 549 14.90 24.61 10.00
CA GLU A 549 13.94 24.84 8.93
C GLU A 549 12.98 26.00 9.22
N LEU A 550 12.77 26.84 8.20
CA LEU A 550 11.76 27.89 8.16
C LEU A 550 10.73 27.59 7.06
N ILE A 551 9.46 27.47 7.43
CA ILE A 551 8.35 27.37 6.49
C ILE A 551 7.89 28.78 6.12
N ILE A 552 7.99 29.16 4.86
CA ILE A 552 7.55 30.47 4.37
C ILE A 552 6.13 30.36 3.80
N SER A 553 5.30 31.37 4.06
CA SER A 553 3.93 31.46 3.55
C SER A 553 3.61 32.89 3.12
N ARG A 554 2.62 33.03 2.22
CA ARG A 554 2.12 34.33 1.80
C ARG A 554 0.95 34.78 2.66
N ASP A 555 0.78 36.09 2.73
CA ASP A 555 -0.47 36.69 3.19
C ASP A 555 -1.64 36.28 2.28
N ASN A 556 -2.56 35.48 2.82
CA ASN A 556 -3.76 35.03 2.11
C ASN A 556 -5.01 35.85 2.46
N ARG A 557 -4.92 36.91 3.28
CA ARG A 557 -6.10 37.71 3.72
C ARG A 557 -6.98 38.16 2.54
N LEU A 558 -6.36 38.73 1.50
CA LEU A 558 -7.05 39.21 0.29
C LEU A 558 -7.68 38.08 -0.54
N ARG A 559 -7.12 36.87 -0.48
CA ARG A 559 -7.64 35.70 -1.22
C ARG A 559 -8.92 35.18 -0.59
N PHE A 560 -9.00 35.16 0.74
CA PHE A 560 -10.19 34.74 1.49
C PHE A 560 -11.32 35.77 1.41
N GLU A 561 -11.03 37.07 1.50
CA GLU A 561 -12.04 38.13 1.31
C GLU A 561 -12.71 38.04 -0.08
N LYS A 562 -11.92 37.78 -1.13
CA LYS A 562 -12.42 37.64 -2.50
C LYS A 562 -13.22 36.34 -2.74
N MET A 563 -12.78 35.22 -2.13
CA MET A 563 -13.50 33.95 -2.19
C MET A 563 -14.86 33.98 -1.47
N ILE A 564 -14.97 34.73 -0.37
CA ILE A 564 -16.22 34.83 0.41
C ILE A 564 -17.23 35.78 -0.26
N LEU A 565 -16.75 36.83 -0.94
CA LEU A 565 -17.61 37.86 -1.54
C LEU A 565 -18.13 37.50 -2.95
N GLU A 566 -17.44 36.65 -3.71
CA GLU A 566 -17.78 36.34 -5.10
C GLU A 566 -17.96 34.82 -5.28
N HIS A 567 -19.21 34.33 -5.21
CA HIS A 567 -19.59 32.95 -5.56
C HIS A 567 -19.39 32.60 -7.07
N GLU A 568 -18.59 33.38 -7.80
CA GLU A 568 -18.35 33.24 -9.23
C GLU A 568 -16.84 33.35 -9.54
N MET A 569 -16.08 32.27 -9.35
CA MET A 569 -14.74 32.19 -9.95
C MET A 569 -14.82 31.69 -11.40
N GLN A 570 -14.73 32.62 -12.35
CA GLN A 570 -13.91 32.45 -13.55
C GLN A 570 -12.64 33.28 -13.34
N ILE A 571 -11.52 32.65 -13.00
CA ILE A 571 -10.21 33.30 -13.08
C ILE A 571 -9.53 32.76 -14.32
N GLU A 572 -9.66 33.48 -15.44
CA GLU A 572 -8.75 33.33 -16.58
C GLU A 572 -7.35 33.74 -16.12
N TRP A 573 -6.43 32.77 -16.08
CA TRP A 573 -5.01 33.01 -15.83
C TRP A 573 -4.39 33.63 -17.08
N LYS A 574 -4.42 34.96 -17.17
CA LYS A 574 -3.61 35.70 -18.16
C LYS A 574 -2.27 36.04 -17.54
N GLY A 575 -1.27 35.23 -17.89
CA GLY A 575 0.12 35.46 -17.55
C GLY A 575 0.55 36.88 -17.91
N ASN A 576 0.91 37.65 -16.91
CA ASN A 576 1.63 38.90 -17.09
C ASN A 576 2.80 38.96 -16.10
N LYS A 577 4.00 38.82 -16.65
CA LYS A 577 5.30 38.76 -15.98
C LYS A 577 5.68 40.10 -15.32
N LYS A 578 5.17 40.37 -14.13
CA LYS A 578 5.81 41.28 -13.15
C LYS A 578 5.75 40.64 -11.77
N LYS A 579 6.92 40.37 -11.17
CA LYS A 579 7.02 39.91 -9.77
C LYS A 579 6.28 40.91 -8.88
N ASN A 580 5.35 40.42 -8.06
CA ASN A 580 4.67 41.26 -7.07
C ASN A 580 5.62 41.55 -5.89
N THR A 581 5.31 42.57 -5.08
CA THR A 581 6.16 42.99 -3.95
C THR A 581 6.39 41.87 -2.93
N THR A 582 5.41 40.98 -2.74
CA THR A 582 5.52 39.80 -1.87
C THR A 582 6.53 38.78 -2.38
N ASP A 583 6.63 38.55 -3.70
CA ASP A 583 7.63 37.65 -4.31
C ASP A 583 9.05 38.11 -3.98
N ILE A 584 9.28 39.42 -4.10
CA ILE A 584 10.58 40.04 -3.82
C ILE A 584 10.93 39.88 -2.34
N ALA A 585 9.97 40.15 -1.44
CA ALA A 585 10.17 39.97 -0.01
C ALA A 585 10.49 38.51 0.37
N ILE A 586 9.79 37.54 -0.23
CA ILE A 586 10.08 36.12 -0.05
C ILE A 586 11.49 35.75 -0.52
N GLU A 587 11.90 36.23 -1.70
CA GLU A 587 13.25 35.96 -2.21
C GLU A 587 14.34 36.52 -1.29
N ILE A 588 14.14 37.73 -0.75
CA ILE A 588 15.06 38.35 0.21
C ILE A 588 15.10 37.52 1.52
N LEU A 589 13.95 37.06 2.01
CA LEU A 589 13.88 36.19 3.18
C LEU A 589 14.64 34.88 2.94
N GLN A 590 14.41 34.21 1.81
CA GLN A 590 15.08 32.97 1.43
C GLN A 590 16.60 33.15 1.33
N ASP A 591 17.07 34.18 0.64
CA ASP A 591 18.50 34.49 0.54
C ASP A 591 19.12 34.75 1.93
N THR A 592 18.40 35.47 2.79
CA THR A 592 18.85 35.75 4.17
C THR A 592 18.97 34.46 4.99
N MET A 593 17.98 33.57 4.91
CA MET A 593 18.00 32.27 5.60
C MET A 593 19.08 31.33 5.05
N GLN A 594 19.25 31.30 3.73
CA GLN A 594 20.27 30.50 3.07
C GLN A 594 21.69 30.93 3.50
N LYS A 595 21.97 32.23 3.53
CA LYS A 595 23.23 32.79 4.06
C LYS A 595 23.45 32.45 5.54
N ALA A 596 22.37 32.21 6.27
CA ALA A 596 22.41 31.76 7.65
C ALA A 596 22.53 30.23 7.80
N GLY A 597 22.52 29.45 6.71
CA GLY A 597 22.56 27.99 6.76
C GLY A 597 21.24 27.36 7.25
N ILE A 598 20.12 28.07 7.07
CA ILE A 598 18.78 27.65 7.43
C ILE A 598 18.07 27.19 6.16
N LYS A 599 17.47 26.00 6.19
CA LYS A 599 16.66 25.47 5.10
C LYS A 599 15.32 26.21 5.07
N THR A 600 14.86 26.57 3.88
CA THR A 600 13.53 27.15 3.69
C THR A 600 12.65 26.23 2.88
N SER A 601 11.40 26.04 3.28
CA SER A 601 10.36 25.36 2.52
C SER A 601 9.14 26.27 2.36
N PHE A 602 8.27 25.99 1.40
CA PHE A 602 6.98 26.68 1.28
C PHE A 602 5.91 25.87 2.01
N GLY A 603 5.02 26.55 2.73
CA GLY A 603 3.91 25.89 3.44
C GLY A 603 2.96 25.16 2.47
N GLU A 604 2.29 24.12 2.99
CA GLU A 604 1.44 23.11 2.32
C GLU A 604 0.39 23.61 1.30
N PHE A 605 0.16 24.91 1.17
CA PHE A 605 -0.76 25.51 0.17
C PHE A 605 -0.08 25.91 -1.15
N TRP A 606 1.14 25.43 -1.42
CA TRP A 606 1.91 25.75 -2.62
C TRP A 606 1.93 24.56 -3.60
N PRO A 607 1.31 24.65 -4.80
CA PRO A 607 1.64 23.73 -5.88
C PRO A 607 3.05 24.06 -6.39
N ASP A 608 3.92 23.05 -6.52
CA ASP A 608 5.18 23.15 -7.26
C ASP A 608 4.97 23.57 -8.73
N GLU A 609 3.75 23.39 -9.24
CA GLU A 609 3.30 23.73 -10.60
C GLU A 609 2.97 25.22 -10.81
N CYS A 610 2.97 26.06 -9.76
CA CYS A 610 2.84 27.52 -9.91
C CYS A 610 4.19 28.21 -10.19
N LYS A 611 5.20 27.48 -10.69
CA LYS A 611 6.48 28.02 -11.14
C LYS A 611 6.50 28.47 -12.60
N ASP A 612 5.49 28.10 -13.39
CA ASP A 612 5.41 28.44 -14.83
C ASP A 612 4.46 29.60 -15.15
#